data_AF-A0A7C4LNW5-F1
#
_entry.id   AF-A0A7C4LNW5-F1
#
_cell.length_a   1.000
_cell.length_b   1.000
_cell.length_c   1.000
_cell.angle_alpha   90.00
_cell.angle_beta   90.00
_cell.angle_gamma   90.00
#
_symmetry.space_group_name_H-M   'P 1'
#
loop_
_entity.id
_entity.type
_entity.pdbx_description
1 polymer ?
#
loop_
_entity_poly.entity_id
_entity_poly.type
_entity_poly.pdbx_seq_one_letter_code
_entity_poly.pdbx_strand_id
1 'polypeptide(L)'
;MGRGQFVFRCCLLPAVWVVATVPGWGQVANPAAARSTPGERGSDVGQKLREAAQAAQTLRTDSLDAFRRGLLPLPDHLEHLAAIFDAEGRAAWESVLRASGRGSNYEARPGYEKDAAPPIDRKLLIKAMQPVFEARIQVLRDAVARLEQFNQPAAIGWAGDVALARVALCQAQLEAARWLGDRGQVLALEKEEQVLAAQHYAQRLFDERFLGVASVPTMIQAVSLLNIAPELKRNFYESAAVETTLWNLAGAEIGRGDAVTLARLNVSWLSGYAQQADGTLQINERNWQESDQLAQRLFEQRLEWYPKGTASLADLSRSWQMRQQMHQIAREAGYEVPAASLEQHQRNLQVLARSADAVRDLRGRAAADVRYVRVLSALKAAEPVPGTGSARR
;
A
#
# COMPACT_ATOMS: atom_id res chain seq x y z
N MET A 1 2.93 -37.35 -20.26
CA MET A 1 1.89 -36.40 -19.79
C MET A 1 2.28 -35.91 -18.41
N GLY A 2 3.09 -34.85 -18.35
CA GLY A 2 3.62 -34.29 -17.10
C GLY A 2 2.65 -33.29 -16.49
N ARG A 3 2.34 -33.43 -15.20
CA ARG A 3 1.54 -32.48 -14.42
C ARG A 3 2.36 -31.20 -14.21
N GLY A 4 2.02 -30.13 -14.92
CA GLY A 4 2.60 -28.80 -14.69
C GLY A 4 2.12 -28.24 -13.36
N GLN A 5 3.03 -28.10 -12.39
CA GLN A 5 2.82 -27.25 -11.22
C GLN A 5 2.79 -25.79 -11.70
N PHE A 6 1.60 -25.18 -11.68
CA PHE A 6 1.43 -23.76 -11.96
C PHE A 6 1.93 -22.96 -10.76
N VAL A 7 3.18 -22.50 -10.83
CA VAL A 7 3.68 -21.44 -9.95
C VAL A 7 3.23 -20.11 -10.56
N PHE A 8 2.29 -19.43 -9.92
CA PHE A 8 1.95 -18.05 -10.23
C PHE A 8 3.19 -17.17 -9.98
N ARG A 9 3.95 -16.90 -11.05
CA ARG A 9 5.00 -15.87 -11.03
C ARG A 9 4.33 -14.51 -11.14
N CYS A 10 4.09 -13.86 -9.99
CA CYS A 10 3.85 -12.43 -9.96
C CYS A 10 5.17 -11.74 -10.33
N CYS A 11 5.22 -11.13 -11.51
CA CYS A 11 6.26 -10.16 -11.83
C CYS A 11 6.04 -8.91 -10.96
N LEU A 12 6.53 -8.95 -9.72
CA LEU A 12 6.60 -7.82 -8.80
C LEU A 12 7.80 -6.95 -9.22
N LEU A 13 7.58 -6.00 -10.12
CA LEU A 13 8.41 -4.80 -10.15
C LEU A 13 7.91 -3.87 -9.04
N PRO A 14 8.79 -3.21 -8.27
CA PRO A 14 8.38 -2.31 -7.21
C PRO A 14 7.89 -1.00 -7.84
N ALA A 15 6.61 -0.97 -8.20
CA ALA A 15 5.85 0.28 -8.29
C ALA A 15 5.59 0.74 -6.85
N VAL A 16 6.64 1.28 -6.22
CA VAL A 16 6.52 2.03 -4.98
C VAL A 16 5.56 3.19 -5.30
N TRP A 17 4.49 3.41 -4.53
CA TRP A 17 3.49 4.49 -4.73
C TRP A 17 2.69 4.50 -6.05
N VAL A 18 1.63 3.73 -6.13
CA VAL A 18 0.22 4.18 -6.01
C VAL A 18 -0.64 3.00 -6.41
N VAL A 19 -1.61 2.75 -5.53
CA VAL A 19 -2.33 1.51 -5.34
C VAL A 19 -1.43 0.34 -4.97
N ALA A 20 -1.58 -0.15 -3.74
CA ALA A 20 -1.26 -1.53 -3.46
C ALA A 20 -1.92 -2.40 -4.55
N THR A 21 -1.14 -2.86 -5.54
CA THR A 21 -1.32 -4.23 -6.00
C THR A 21 -1.26 -5.01 -4.72
N VAL A 22 -2.36 -5.58 -4.25
CA VAL A 22 -2.32 -6.20 -2.94
C VAL A 22 -1.40 -7.42 -3.07
N PRO A 23 -0.14 -7.37 -2.62
CA PRO A 23 0.79 -8.45 -2.85
C PRO A 23 0.54 -9.39 -1.67
N GLY A 24 -0.10 -10.53 -1.86
CA GLY A 24 -0.26 -11.44 -0.72
C GLY A 24 -1.45 -12.40 -0.74
N TRP A 25 -2.42 -12.20 -1.63
CA TRP A 25 -3.57 -13.10 -1.70
C TRP A 25 -3.25 -14.54 -2.09
N GLY A 26 -2.04 -14.79 -2.62
CA GLY A 26 -1.58 -16.11 -3.01
C GLY A 26 -0.67 -16.82 -2.00
N GLN A 27 -0.23 -16.19 -0.92
CA GLN A 27 0.71 -16.79 0.03
C GLN A 27 0.23 -16.62 1.47
N VAL A 28 -0.83 -17.36 1.81
CA VAL A 28 -1.15 -17.62 3.22
C VAL A 28 -0.04 -18.49 3.80
N ALA A 29 0.49 -18.02 4.93
CA ALA A 29 1.54 -18.58 5.78
C ALA A 29 1.90 -20.07 5.59
N ASN A 30 3.20 -20.35 5.62
CA ASN A 30 3.75 -21.69 5.84
C ASN A 30 3.02 -22.38 7.02
N PRO A 31 2.27 -23.48 6.80
CA PRO A 31 1.45 -24.11 7.83
C PRO A 31 2.26 -24.71 9.00
N ALA A 32 3.59 -24.71 8.92
CA ALA A 32 4.46 -25.27 9.95
C ALA A 32 4.60 -24.40 11.23
N ALA A 33 4.24 -23.11 11.19
CA ALA A 33 4.52 -22.17 12.30
C ALA A 33 3.41 -22.02 13.36
N ALA A 34 2.25 -22.67 13.18
CA ALA A 34 1.08 -22.47 14.03
C ALA A 34 0.77 -23.69 14.91
N ARG A 35 1.58 -23.96 15.94
CA ARG A 35 1.18 -24.86 17.04
C ARG A 35 0.90 -24.04 18.29
N SER A 36 -0.32 -23.56 18.39
CA SER A 36 -0.79 -22.84 19.56
C SER A 36 -2.27 -23.18 19.79
N THR A 37 -2.75 -23.04 21.03
CA THR A 37 -4.05 -23.57 21.49
C THR A 37 -5.24 -23.24 20.57
N PRO A 38 -6.12 -24.20 20.24
CA PRO A 38 -6.82 -24.22 18.95
C PRO A 38 -8.22 -23.55 18.91
N GLY A 39 -8.81 -23.21 20.06
CA GLY A 39 -10.22 -22.79 20.11
C GLY A 39 -10.48 -21.28 19.96
N GLU A 40 -9.58 -20.43 20.43
CA GLU A 40 -9.90 -19.00 20.61
C GLU A 40 -9.42 -18.10 19.45
N ARG A 41 -8.28 -18.40 18.84
CA ARG A 41 -7.64 -17.51 17.85
C ARG A 41 -8.33 -17.46 16.49
N GLY A 42 -8.98 -18.54 16.08
CA GLY A 42 -9.59 -18.62 14.75
C GLY A 42 -10.86 -17.78 14.60
N SER A 43 -11.64 -17.66 15.67
CA SER A 43 -12.84 -16.83 15.73
C SER A 43 -12.50 -15.33 15.68
N ASP A 44 -11.37 -14.96 16.31
CA ASP A 44 -10.90 -13.58 16.48
C ASP A 44 -10.46 -12.93 15.15
N VAL A 45 -9.63 -13.61 14.33
CA VAL A 45 -9.10 -13.01 13.08
C VAL A 45 -10.20 -12.62 12.11
N GLY A 46 -11.14 -13.52 11.81
CA GLY A 46 -12.21 -13.17 10.87
C GLY A 46 -13.31 -12.31 11.49
N GLN A 47 -13.38 -12.17 12.81
CA GLN A 47 -14.14 -11.08 13.44
C GLN A 47 -13.47 -9.73 13.15
N LYS A 48 -12.17 -9.61 13.41
CA LYS A 48 -11.39 -8.40 13.15
C LYS A 48 -11.37 -7.99 11.67
N LEU A 49 -11.31 -8.94 10.74
CA LEU A 49 -11.43 -8.64 9.30
C LEU A 49 -12.82 -8.11 8.93
N ARG A 50 -13.89 -8.60 9.57
CA ARG A 50 -15.24 -8.03 9.38
C ARG A 50 -15.36 -6.64 9.95
N GLU A 51 -14.77 -6.39 11.12
CA GLU A 51 -14.69 -5.05 11.72
C GLU A 51 -13.89 -4.09 10.83
N ALA A 52 -12.77 -4.53 10.26
CA ALA A 52 -11.99 -3.77 9.30
C ALA A 52 -12.80 -3.45 8.03
N ALA A 53 -13.52 -4.42 7.47
CA ALA A 53 -14.39 -4.22 6.31
C ALA A 53 -15.56 -3.26 6.61
N GLN A 54 -16.14 -3.31 7.80
CA GLN A 54 -17.17 -2.35 8.24
C GLN A 54 -16.60 -0.93 8.36
N ALA A 55 -15.42 -0.78 8.98
CA ALA A 55 -14.73 0.51 9.05
C ALA A 55 -14.38 1.05 7.65
N ALA A 56 -14.00 0.17 6.73
CA ALA A 56 -13.72 0.50 5.33
C ALA A 56 -14.95 1.04 4.59
N GLN A 57 -16.17 0.54 4.86
CA GLN A 57 -17.37 1.13 4.27
C GLN A 57 -17.59 2.57 4.72
N THR A 58 -17.39 2.86 6.01
CA THR A 58 -17.51 4.24 6.51
C THR A 58 -16.44 5.14 5.90
N LEU A 59 -15.19 4.65 5.84
CA LEU A 59 -14.10 5.37 5.17
C LEU A 59 -14.41 5.64 3.70
N ARG A 60 -15.00 4.70 2.96
CA ARG A 60 -15.41 4.89 1.57
C ARG A 60 -16.34 6.08 1.44
N THR A 61 -17.40 6.12 2.24
CA THR A 61 -18.37 7.23 2.21
C THR A 61 -17.71 8.57 2.50
N ASP A 62 -16.94 8.67 3.59
CA ASP A 62 -16.30 9.92 4.01
C ASP A 62 -15.22 10.38 3.01
N SER A 63 -14.41 9.44 2.50
CA SER A 63 -13.39 9.71 1.49
C SER A 63 -13.99 10.16 0.16
N LEU A 64 -15.08 9.53 -0.29
CA LEU A 64 -15.80 9.94 -1.50
C LEU A 64 -16.48 11.30 -1.34
N ASP A 65 -17.13 11.57 -0.20
CA ASP A 65 -17.73 12.89 0.06
C ASP A 65 -16.65 13.98 0.07
N ALA A 66 -15.57 13.78 0.82
CA ALA A 66 -14.46 14.74 0.90
C ALA A 66 -13.81 14.97 -0.47
N PHE A 67 -13.57 13.91 -1.26
CA PHE A 67 -13.05 14.04 -2.61
C PHE A 67 -14.05 14.75 -3.54
N ARG A 68 -15.35 14.42 -3.49
CA ARG A 68 -16.39 15.09 -4.31
C ARG A 68 -16.60 16.56 -3.94
N ARG A 69 -16.21 16.97 -2.74
CA ARG A 69 -16.28 18.36 -2.32
C ARG A 69 -14.98 19.13 -2.55
N GLY A 70 -13.95 18.48 -3.12
CA GLY A 70 -12.64 19.07 -3.32
C GLY A 70 -11.90 19.37 -2.03
N LEU A 71 -12.16 18.60 -0.98
CA LEU A 71 -11.51 18.73 0.33
C LEU A 71 -10.37 17.72 0.52
N LEU A 72 -10.37 16.64 -0.25
CA LEU A 72 -9.38 15.57 -0.22
C LEU A 72 -8.66 15.54 -1.58
N PRO A 73 -7.32 15.73 -1.63
CA PRO A 73 -6.58 15.64 -2.89
C PRO A 73 -6.57 14.19 -3.40
N LEU A 74 -6.41 14.02 -4.72
CA LEU A 74 -6.47 12.70 -5.34
C LEU A 74 -5.47 11.69 -4.73
N PRO A 75 -4.18 12.01 -4.49
CA PRO A 75 -3.24 11.06 -3.91
C PRO A 75 -3.72 10.46 -2.58
N ASP A 76 -4.25 11.30 -1.68
CA ASP A 76 -4.79 10.85 -0.39
C ASP A 76 -6.05 10.01 -0.57
N HIS A 77 -6.93 10.39 -1.52
CA HIS A 77 -8.10 9.60 -1.87
C HIS A 77 -7.71 8.20 -2.35
N LEU A 78 -6.69 8.08 -3.21
CA LEU A 78 -6.20 6.79 -3.71
C LEU A 78 -5.61 5.91 -2.59
N GLU A 79 -4.94 6.51 -1.61
CA GLU A 79 -4.45 5.80 -0.42
C GLU A 79 -5.60 5.26 0.45
N HIS A 80 -6.66 6.06 0.64
CA HIS A 80 -7.87 5.61 1.32
C HIS A 80 -8.52 4.44 0.57
N LEU A 81 -8.66 4.53 -0.76
CA LEU A 81 -9.20 3.46 -1.59
C LEU A 81 -8.37 2.17 -1.46
N ALA A 82 -7.04 2.27 -1.47
CA ALA A 82 -6.18 1.10 -1.31
C ALA A 82 -6.46 0.36 0.02
N ALA A 83 -6.59 1.08 1.13
CA ALA A 83 -6.91 0.45 2.42
C ALA A 83 -8.36 -0.09 2.48
N ILE A 84 -9.32 0.59 1.84
CA ILE A 84 -10.71 0.10 1.74
C ILE A 84 -10.74 -1.27 1.06
N PHE A 85 -10.13 -1.36 -0.13
CA PHE A 85 -10.19 -2.58 -0.94
C PHE A 85 -9.31 -3.71 -0.38
N ASP A 86 -8.23 -3.40 0.33
CA ASP A 86 -7.49 -4.40 1.11
C ASP A 86 -8.36 -5.00 2.22
N ALA A 87 -9.07 -4.17 3.00
CA ALA A 87 -9.93 -4.65 4.09
C ALA A 87 -11.13 -5.48 3.60
N GLU A 88 -11.91 -4.94 2.65
CA GLU A 88 -13.02 -5.68 2.03
C GLU A 88 -12.55 -6.97 1.40
N GLY A 89 -11.39 -6.86 0.77
CA GLY A 89 -10.79 -7.97 0.13
C GLY A 89 -10.44 -9.10 1.09
N ARG A 90 -9.63 -8.84 2.11
CA ARG A 90 -9.24 -9.87 3.10
C ARG A 90 -10.47 -10.50 3.75
N ALA A 91 -11.52 -9.72 3.98
CA ALA A 91 -12.80 -10.24 4.47
C ALA A 91 -13.49 -11.18 3.46
N ALA A 92 -13.49 -10.86 2.17
CA ALA A 92 -14.02 -11.72 1.12
C ALA A 92 -13.24 -13.05 1.03
N TRP A 93 -11.91 -12.98 1.09
CA TRP A 93 -11.04 -14.17 1.14
C TRP A 93 -11.36 -15.07 2.33
N GLU A 94 -11.42 -14.49 3.53
CA GLU A 94 -11.71 -15.22 4.76
C GLU A 94 -13.10 -15.87 4.71
N SER A 95 -14.09 -15.21 4.08
CA SER A 95 -15.41 -15.80 3.84
C SER A 95 -15.33 -17.04 2.95
N VAL A 96 -14.51 -17.02 1.90
CA VAL A 96 -14.28 -18.17 1.01
C VAL A 96 -13.57 -19.31 1.76
N LEU A 97 -12.56 -18.98 2.56
CA LEU A 97 -11.88 -19.96 3.41
C LEU A 97 -12.87 -20.64 4.36
N ARG A 98 -13.70 -19.88 5.07
CA ARG A 98 -14.73 -20.43 5.96
C ARG A 98 -15.75 -21.29 5.23
N ALA A 99 -16.27 -20.83 4.09
CA ALA A 99 -17.25 -21.56 3.30
C ALA A 99 -16.70 -22.88 2.74
N SER A 100 -15.40 -22.95 2.45
CA SER A 100 -14.73 -24.17 1.98
C SER A 100 -14.38 -25.17 3.09
N GLY A 101 -14.85 -24.95 4.33
CA GLY A 101 -14.44 -25.76 5.49
C GLY A 101 -12.98 -25.55 5.89
N ARG A 102 -12.32 -24.54 5.31
CA ARG A 102 -10.96 -24.08 5.61
C ARG A 102 -10.93 -22.83 6.45
N GLY A 103 -12.00 -22.58 7.21
CA GLY A 103 -11.90 -21.60 8.30
C GLY A 103 -10.64 -21.90 9.11
N SER A 104 -10.09 -20.87 9.77
CA SER A 104 -8.85 -20.86 10.57
C SER A 104 -8.59 -22.03 11.54
N ASN A 105 -9.52 -23.00 11.63
CA ASN A 105 -9.43 -24.30 12.29
C ASN A 105 -9.10 -25.46 11.33
N TYR A 106 -8.32 -25.29 10.25
CA TYR A 106 -7.81 -26.45 9.50
C TYR A 106 -6.78 -27.18 10.36
N GLU A 107 -7.31 -27.96 11.31
CA GLU A 107 -6.60 -28.88 12.16
C GLU A 107 -5.90 -29.89 11.25
N ALA A 108 -4.57 -29.89 11.28
CA ALA A 108 -3.82 -31.07 10.87
C ALA A 108 -4.20 -32.20 11.84
N ARG A 109 -5.24 -32.98 11.49
CA ARG A 109 -5.58 -34.19 12.23
C ARG A 109 -4.32 -35.07 12.31
N PRO A 110 -3.87 -35.47 13.51
CA PRO A 110 -2.72 -36.34 13.63
C PRO A 110 -3.07 -37.69 12.99
N GLY A 111 -2.40 -38.01 11.88
CA GLY A 111 -2.66 -39.21 11.07
C GLY A 111 -2.96 -38.93 9.59
N TYR A 112 -3.21 -37.68 9.19
CA TYR A 112 -3.19 -37.30 7.78
C TYR A 112 -1.78 -36.84 7.41
N GLU A 113 -1.03 -37.71 6.74
CA GLU A 113 0.16 -37.33 5.99
C GLU A 113 -0.16 -36.15 5.08
N LYS A 114 0.87 -35.32 4.84
CA LYS A 114 1.18 -34.28 3.83
C LYS A 114 0.38 -34.21 2.50
N ASP A 115 -0.83 -34.71 2.41
CA ASP A 115 -1.72 -34.53 1.28
C ASP A 115 -2.13 -33.07 1.22
N ALA A 116 -1.61 -32.41 0.19
CA ALA A 116 -1.85 -31.02 -0.15
C ALA A 116 -3.32 -30.70 0.09
N ALA A 117 -3.57 -29.75 1.00
CA ALA A 117 -4.92 -29.23 1.23
C ALA A 117 -5.57 -29.01 -0.15
N PRO A 118 -6.74 -29.60 -0.47
CA PRO A 118 -7.35 -29.53 -1.80
C PRO A 118 -7.33 -28.09 -2.36
N PRO A 119 -7.06 -27.86 -3.65
CA PRO A 119 -6.98 -26.49 -4.17
C PRO A 119 -8.27 -25.71 -3.81
N ILE A 120 -8.13 -24.49 -3.29
CA ILE A 120 -9.27 -23.57 -3.09
C ILE A 120 -9.98 -23.48 -4.44
N ASP A 121 -11.30 -23.65 -4.45
CA ASP A 121 -12.06 -23.54 -5.69
C ASP A 121 -11.88 -22.13 -6.26
N ARG A 122 -11.07 -22.05 -7.33
CA ARG A 122 -10.77 -20.80 -8.03
C ARG A 122 -12.05 -20.11 -8.47
N LYS A 123 -13.13 -20.82 -8.80
CA LYS A 123 -14.41 -20.21 -9.18
C LYS A 123 -15.09 -19.53 -8.00
N LEU A 124 -15.06 -20.15 -6.82
CA LEU A 124 -15.63 -19.57 -5.60
C LEU A 124 -14.87 -18.31 -5.20
N LEU A 125 -13.54 -18.39 -5.26
CA LEU A 125 -12.68 -17.22 -5.07
C LEU A 125 -13.00 -16.14 -6.10
N ILE A 126 -13.10 -16.52 -7.39
CA ILE A 126 -13.47 -15.62 -8.50
C ILE A 126 -14.76 -14.85 -8.22
N LYS A 127 -15.78 -15.58 -7.81
CA LYS A 127 -17.09 -15.03 -7.48
C LYS A 127 -17.05 -14.07 -6.28
N ALA A 128 -16.17 -14.30 -5.31
CA ALA A 128 -16.10 -13.50 -4.10
C ALA A 128 -15.40 -12.15 -4.30
N MET A 129 -14.31 -12.07 -5.10
CA MET A 129 -13.62 -10.79 -5.30
C MET A 129 -14.11 -9.97 -6.48
N GLN A 130 -14.78 -10.58 -7.46
CA GLN A 130 -15.32 -9.84 -8.60
C GLN A 130 -16.05 -8.54 -8.17
N PRO A 131 -16.96 -8.53 -7.18
CA PRO A 131 -17.61 -7.29 -6.74
C PRO A 131 -16.64 -6.26 -6.13
N VAL A 132 -15.55 -6.70 -5.48
CA VAL A 132 -14.52 -5.80 -4.92
C VAL A 132 -13.78 -5.09 -6.05
N PHE A 133 -13.39 -5.82 -7.11
CA PHE A 133 -12.74 -5.24 -8.28
C PHE A 133 -13.67 -4.31 -9.06
N GLU A 134 -14.91 -4.71 -9.29
CA GLU A 134 -15.91 -3.90 -9.99
C GLU A 134 -16.17 -2.58 -9.26
N ALA A 135 -16.34 -2.64 -7.93
CA ALA A 135 -16.52 -1.44 -7.11
C ALA A 135 -15.31 -0.50 -7.20
N ARG A 136 -14.08 -1.04 -7.16
CA ARG A 136 -12.85 -0.24 -7.29
C ARG A 136 -12.72 0.43 -8.65
N ILE A 137 -12.95 -0.31 -9.72
CA ILE A 137 -12.91 0.21 -11.09
C ILE A 137 -13.96 1.31 -11.25
N GLN A 138 -15.17 1.11 -10.74
CA GLN A 138 -16.23 2.11 -10.85
C GLN A 138 -15.89 3.40 -10.10
N VAL A 139 -15.40 3.30 -8.86
CA VAL A 139 -15.00 4.49 -8.08
C VAL A 139 -13.89 5.28 -8.79
N LEU A 140 -12.89 4.60 -9.34
CA LEU A 140 -11.79 5.27 -10.06
C LEU A 140 -12.25 5.88 -11.38
N ARG A 141 -13.18 5.22 -12.09
CA ARG A 141 -13.82 5.76 -13.30
C ARG A 141 -14.58 7.06 -12.99
N ASP A 142 -15.35 7.07 -11.90
CA ASP A 142 -16.06 8.26 -11.43
C ASP A 142 -15.08 9.38 -11.07
N ALA A 143 -13.94 9.04 -10.45
CA ALA A 143 -12.90 10.00 -10.09
C ALA A 143 -12.26 10.65 -11.33
N VAL A 144 -11.94 9.86 -12.37
CA VAL A 144 -11.44 10.37 -13.67
C VAL A 144 -12.46 11.32 -14.28
N ALA A 145 -13.71 10.88 -14.45
CA ALA A 145 -14.76 11.69 -15.09
C ALA A 145 -14.98 13.03 -14.36
N ARG A 146 -14.90 13.01 -13.02
CA ARG A 146 -15.04 14.21 -12.19
C ARG A 146 -13.86 15.16 -12.31
N LEU A 147 -12.64 14.63 -12.34
CA LEU A 147 -11.44 15.44 -12.54
C LEU A 147 -11.47 16.07 -13.94
N GLU A 148 -11.87 15.35 -14.98
CA GLU A 148 -11.99 15.87 -16.34
C GLU A 148 -12.98 17.05 -16.46
N GLN A 149 -13.97 17.16 -15.56
CA GLN A 149 -14.91 18.29 -15.48
C GLN A 149 -14.34 19.52 -14.74
N PHE A 150 -13.05 19.53 -14.38
CA PHE A 150 -12.38 20.61 -13.65
C PHE A 150 -13.04 20.97 -12.31
N ASN A 151 -13.64 20.00 -11.62
CA ASN A 151 -14.43 20.24 -10.41
C ASN A 151 -13.68 19.90 -9.11
N GLN A 152 -12.36 20.15 -9.06
CA GLN A 152 -11.50 19.73 -7.94
C GLN A 152 -10.52 20.83 -7.46
N PRO A 153 -10.96 21.70 -6.52
CA PRO A 153 -10.12 22.72 -5.90
C PRO A 153 -8.85 22.20 -5.19
N ALA A 154 -8.88 20.99 -4.62
CA ALA A 154 -7.73 20.39 -3.94
C ALA A 154 -6.69 19.75 -4.88
N ALA A 155 -6.84 19.91 -6.21
CA ALA A 155 -5.92 19.31 -7.15
C ALA A 155 -4.52 19.95 -7.06
N ILE A 156 -3.49 19.12 -6.90
CA ILE A 156 -2.09 19.57 -6.86
C ILE A 156 -1.59 19.60 -8.31
N GLY A 157 -2.06 20.53 -9.13
CA GLY A 157 -1.87 20.50 -10.58
C GLY A 157 -2.90 19.59 -11.26
N TRP A 158 -3.95 20.20 -11.81
CA TRP A 158 -5.14 19.51 -12.33
C TRP A 158 -4.82 18.44 -13.38
N ALA A 159 -4.06 18.80 -14.42
CA ALA A 159 -3.73 17.87 -15.50
C ALA A 159 -2.92 16.67 -14.98
N GLY A 160 -2.03 16.90 -14.00
CA GLY A 160 -1.25 15.83 -13.39
C GLY A 160 -2.11 14.89 -12.55
N ASP A 161 -3.12 15.42 -11.85
CA ASP A 161 -4.12 14.62 -11.13
C ASP A 161 -5.01 13.82 -12.08
N VAL A 162 -5.46 14.40 -13.20
CA VAL A 162 -6.20 13.64 -14.24
C VAL A 162 -5.36 12.47 -14.75
N ALA A 163 -4.08 12.71 -15.06
CA ALA A 163 -3.17 11.67 -15.51
C ALA A 163 -2.97 10.58 -14.43
N LEU A 164 -2.82 10.96 -13.17
CA LEU A 164 -2.70 10.01 -12.05
C LEU A 164 -3.96 9.15 -11.88
N ALA A 165 -5.15 9.76 -11.98
CA ALA A 165 -6.41 9.04 -11.87
C ALA A 165 -6.56 8.00 -12.98
N ARG A 166 -6.13 8.32 -14.21
CA ARG A 166 -6.12 7.38 -15.34
C ARG A 166 -5.13 6.23 -15.11
N VAL A 167 -3.93 6.51 -14.61
CA VAL A 167 -2.96 5.46 -14.21
C VAL A 167 -3.60 4.52 -13.19
N ALA A 168 -4.19 5.07 -12.11
CA ALA A 168 -4.81 4.28 -11.05
C ALA A 168 -5.99 3.42 -11.56
N LEU A 169 -6.81 3.95 -12.47
CA LEU A 169 -7.89 3.21 -13.13
C LEU A 169 -7.34 2.05 -13.97
N CYS A 170 -6.33 2.29 -14.79
CA CYS A 170 -5.68 1.27 -15.62
C CYS A 170 -5.08 0.15 -14.74
N GLN A 171 -4.42 0.51 -13.63
CA GLN A 171 -3.88 -0.45 -12.66
C GLN A 171 -4.97 -1.32 -12.02
N ALA A 172 -6.12 -0.73 -11.65
CA ALA A 172 -7.25 -1.49 -11.11
C ALA A 172 -7.84 -2.47 -12.12
N GLN A 173 -7.94 -2.06 -13.39
CA GLN A 173 -8.38 -2.93 -14.48
C GLN A 173 -7.37 -4.06 -14.73
N LEU A 174 -6.07 -3.74 -14.70
CA LEU A 174 -5.00 -4.71 -14.88
C LEU A 174 -5.01 -5.77 -13.78
N GLU A 175 -5.20 -5.36 -12.53
CA GLU A 175 -5.33 -6.27 -11.39
C GLU A 175 -6.53 -7.22 -11.55
N ALA A 176 -7.70 -6.69 -11.93
CA ALA A 176 -8.89 -7.49 -12.20
C ALA A 176 -8.66 -8.49 -13.35
N ALA A 177 -8.04 -8.05 -14.46
CA ALA A 177 -7.72 -8.88 -15.61
C ALA A 177 -6.74 -10.03 -15.25
N ARG A 178 -5.70 -9.73 -14.46
CA ARG A 178 -4.74 -10.73 -13.94
C ARG A 178 -5.45 -11.80 -13.13
N TRP A 179 -6.40 -11.39 -12.30
CA TRP A 179 -7.10 -12.29 -11.41
C TRP A 179 -8.12 -13.18 -12.15
N LEU A 180 -8.83 -12.61 -13.13
CA LEU A 180 -9.69 -13.35 -14.06
C LEU A 180 -8.89 -14.26 -15.01
N GLY A 181 -7.60 -13.96 -15.22
CA GLY A 181 -6.71 -14.71 -16.10
C GLY A 181 -6.84 -14.36 -17.58
N ASP A 182 -7.34 -13.16 -17.91
CA ASP A 182 -7.44 -12.66 -19.28
C ASP A 182 -6.07 -12.13 -19.74
N ARG A 183 -5.25 -13.02 -20.32
CA ARG A 183 -3.90 -12.68 -20.78
C ARG A 183 -3.88 -11.59 -21.86
N GLY A 184 -4.89 -11.56 -22.73
CA GLY A 184 -4.96 -10.57 -23.81
C GLY A 184 -5.18 -9.18 -23.25
N GLN A 185 -6.12 -9.06 -22.32
CA GLN A 185 -6.40 -7.81 -21.61
C GLN A 185 -5.22 -7.36 -20.75
N VAL A 186 -4.53 -8.29 -20.06
CA VAL A 186 -3.35 -7.99 -19.25
C VAL A 186 -2.25 -7.33 -20.08
N LEU A 187 -1.88 -7.90 -21.23
CA LEU A 187 -0.82 -7.34 -22.08
C LEU A 187 -1.19 -5.96 -22.64
N ALA A 188 -2.46 -5.77 -23.01
CA ALA A 188 -2.96 -4.48 -23.50
C ALA A 188 -2.87 -3.40 -22.40
N LEU A 189 -3.34 -3.72 -21.19
CA LEU A 189 -3.34 -2.80 -20.06
C LEU A 189 -1.92 -2.52 -19.54
N GLU A 190 -0.99 -3.48 -19.55
CA GLU A 190 0.41 -3.22 -19.17
C GLU A 190 1.08 -2.21 -20.10
N LYS A 191 0.79 -2.26 -21.40
CA LYS A 191 1.29 -1.27 -22.36
C LYS A 191 0.64 0.10 -22.12
N GLU A 192 -0.66 0.13 -21.86
CA GLU A 192 -1.39 1.36 -21.59
C GLU A 192 -0.91 2.04 -20.29
N GLU A 193 -0.70 1.27 -19.21
CA GLU A 193 -0.17 1.74 -17.94
C GLU A 193 1.17 2.46 -18.13
N GLN A 194 2.09 1.89 -18.92
CA GLN A 194 3.39 2.52 -19.21
C GLN A 194 3.24 3.88 -19.89
N VAL A 195 2.32 4.00 -20.85
CA VAL A 195 2.04 5.26 -21.54
C VAL A 195 1.45 6.28 -20.57
N LEU A 196 0.46 5.87 -19.77
CA LEU A 196 -0.19 6.76 -18.80
C LEU A 196 0.77 7.21 -17.70
N ALA A 197 1.66 6.33 -17.21
CA ALA A 197 2.67 6.67 -16.22
C ALA A 197 3.68 7.68 -16.77
N ALA A 198 4.12 7.51 -18.03
CA ALA A 198 4.99 8.48 -18.71
C ALA A 198 4.31 9.85 -18.89
N GLN A 199 3.02 9.87 -19.25
CA GLN A 199 2.23 11.11 -19.34
C GLN A 199 2.10 11.79 -17.98
N HIS A 200 1.80 11.03 -16.92
CA HIS A 200 1.73 11.56 -15.57
C HIS A 200 3.05 12.20 -15.14
N TYR A 201 4.18 11.51 -15.33
CA TYR A 201 5.50 12.06 -15.03
C TYR A 201 5.82 13.32 -15.83
N ALA A 202 5.57 13.31 -17.15
CA ALA A 202 5.79 14.48 -17.98
C ALA A 202 4.96 15.70 -17.51
N GLN A 203 3.72 15.46 -17.11
CA GLN A 203 2.86 16.52 -16.57
C GLN A 203 3.35 17.00 -15.21
N ARG A 204 3.81 16.12 -14.31
CA ARG A 204 4.39 16.56 -13.03
C ARG A 204 5.67 17.36 -13.20
N LEU A 205 6.51 16.96 -14.15
CA LEU A 205 7.70 17.71 -14.49
C LEU A 205 7.34 19.11 -15.01
N PHE A 206 6.26 19.24 -15.78
CA PHE A 206 5.76 20.54 -16.22
C PHE A 206 5.21 21.37 -15.05
N ASP A 207 4.38 20.75 -14.20
CA ASP A 207 3.79 21.36 -13.01
C ASP A 207 4.86 21.88 -12.03
N GLU A 208 5.99 21.19 -11.93
CA GLU A 208 7.13 21.57 -11.10
C GLU A 208 7.92 22.72 -11.74
N ARG A 209 8.43 22.52 -12.97
CA ARG A 209 9.36 23.47 -13.62
C ARG A 209 8.73 24.79 -14.06
N PHE A 210 7.48 24.75 -14.50
CA PHE A 210 6.85 25.92 -15.14
C PHE A 210 5.77 26.57 -14.27
N LEU A 211 5.08 25.78 -13.44
CA LEU A 211 3.99 26.28 -12.62
C LEU A 211 4.35 26.39 -11.14
N GLY A 212 5.39 25.67 -10.68
CA GLY A 212 5.77 25.62 -9.25
C GLY A 212 4.70 25.00 -8.35
N VAL A 213 3.77 24.21 -8.90
CA VAL A 213 2.64 23.62 -8.14
C VAL A 213 2.89 22.18 -7.73
N ALA A 214 3.77 21.46 -8.42
CA ALA A 214 4.18 20.12 -8.01
C ALA A 214 5.37 20.20 -7.05
N SER A 215 5.31 19.42 -5.98
CA SER A 215 6.35 19.32 -4.96
C SER A 215 7.31 18.17 -5.26
N VAL A 216 8.49 18.16 -4.62
CA VAL A 216 9.42 17.01 -4.70
C VAL A 216 8.74 15.67 -4.34
N PRO A 217 7.93 15.56 -3.26
CA PRO A 217 7.14 14.35 -3.01
C PRO A 217 6.23 13.93 -4.17
N THR A 218 5.58 14.89 -4.85
CA THR A 218 4.73 14.64 -6.02
C THR A 218 5.54 14.08 -7.19
N MET A 219 6.74 14.63 -7.41
CA MET A 219 7.66 14.12 -8.44
C MET A 219 8.19 12.73 -8.11
N ILE A 220 8.51 12.46 -6.85
CA ILE A 220 8.97 11.14 -6.38
C ILE A 220 7.92 10.07 -6.67
N GLN A 221 6.64 10.38 -6.40
CA GLN A 221 5.49 9.53 -6.72
C GLN A 221 5.33 9.33 -8.23
N ALA A 222 5.54 10.36 -9.04
CA ALA A 222 5.41 10.22 -10.49
C ALA A 222 6.52 9.34 -11.10
N VAL A 223 7.76 9.48 -10.63
CA VAL A 223 8.89 8.66 -11.05
C VAL A 223 8.74 7.22 -10.61
N SER A 224 8.16 6.98 -9.44
CA SER A 224 8.01 5.63 -8.92
C SER A 224 7.07 4.78 -9.76
N LEU A 225 6.08 5.40 -10.42
CA LEU A 225 5.16 4.79 -11.39
C LEU A 225 5.78 4.45 -12.74
N LEU A 226 6.94 5.04 -13.10
CA LEU A 226 7.59 4.75 -14.37
C LEU A 226 8.14 3.32 -14.41
N ASN A 227 7.94 2.61 -15.52
CA ASN A 227 8.63 1.34 -15.78
C ASN A 227 9.98 1.59 -16.47
N ILE A 228 10.92 2.18 -15.74
CA ILE A 228 12.28 2.51 -16.21
C ILE A 228 13.33 1.78 -15.38
N ALA A 229 14.56 1.74 -15.90
CA ALA A 229 15.71 1.14 -15.23
C ALA A 229 15.87 1.68 -13.79
N PRO A 230 16.09 0.83 -12.77
CA PRO A 230 16.24 1.24 -11.38
C PRO A 230 17.30 2.32 -11.16
N GLU A 231 18.38 2.31 -11.95
CA GLU A 231 19.46 3.29 -11.90
C GLU A 231 18.96 4.70 -12.26
N LEU A 232 18.05 4.81 -13.24
CA LEU A 232 17.46 6.10 -13.61
C LEU A 232 16.56 6.64 -12.50
N LYS A 233 15.77 5.78 -11.83
CA LYS A 233 14.98 6.19 -10.66
C LYS A 233 15.89 6.64 -9.51
N ARG A 234 16.98 5.91 -9.26
CA ARG A 234 17.97 6.26 -8.23
C ARG A 234 18.59 7.63 -8.48
N ASN A 235 19.09 7.87 -9.70
CA ASN A 235 19.69 9.15 -10.07
C ASN A 235 18.72 10.32 -9.85
N PHE A 236 17.44 10.11 -10.17
CA PHE A 236 16.40 11.10 -9.91
C PHE A 236 16.23 11.36 -8.41
N TYR A 237 16.08 10.32 -7.58
CA TYR A 237 15.91 10.49 -6.14
C TYR A 237 17.14 11.10 -5.46
N GLU A 238 18.35 10.77 -5.91
CA GLU A 238 19.59 11.40 -5.44
C GLU A 238 19.61 12.89 -5.77
N SER A 239 19.25 13.26 -7.00
CA SER A 239 19.15 14.67 -7.42
C SER A 239 18.11 15.43 -6.59
N ALA A 240 16.92 14.84 -6.40
CA ALA A 240 15.86 15.42 -5.58
C ALA A 240 16.28 15.60 -4.11
N ALA A 241 17.04 14.65 -3.55
CA ALA A 241 17.58 14.76 -2.19
C ALA A 241 18.58 15.90 -2.06
N VAL A 242 19.47 16.07 -3.05
CA VAL A 242 20.46 17.17 -3.09
C VAL A 242 19.76 18.52 -3.21
N GLU A 243 18.85 18.67 -4.17
CA GLU A 243 18.12 19.91 -4.41
C GLU A 243 17.32 20.35 -3.17
N THR A 244 16.57 19.43 -2.57
CA THR A 244 15.80 19.71 -1.35
C THR A 244 16.72 20.06 -0.17
N THR A 245 17.90 19.45 -0.08
CA THR A 245 18.89 19.79 0.96
C THR A 245 19.41 21.21 0.78
N LEU A 246 19.71 21.63 -0.46
CA LEU A 246 20.17 22.99 -0.76
C LEU A 246 19.11 24.02 -0.39
N TRP A 247 17.82 23.73 -0.66
CA TRP A 247 16.72 24.63 -0.31
C TRP A 247 16.60 24.79 1.21
N ASN A 248 16.69 23.68 1.96
CA ASN A 248 16.68 23.70 3.42
C ASN A 248 17.85 24.52 4.00
N LEU A 249 19.05 24.38 3.42
CA LEU A 249 20.25 25.13 3.85
C LEU A 249 20.18 26.63 3.53
N ALA A 250 19.45 27.04 2.49
CA ALA A 250 19.33 28.44 2.08
C ALA A 250 18.46 29.31 3.02
N GLY A 251 18.15 28.84 4.24
CA GLY A 251 17.34 29.57 5.20
C GLY A 251 15.83 29.45 4.94
N ALA A 252 15.42 28.67 3.95
CA ALA A 252 14.06 28.21 3.84
C ALA A 252 13.88 27.04 4.81
N GLU A 253 13.74 27.30 6.12
CA GLU A 253 13.11 26.36 7.07
C GLU A 253 11.67 25.95 6.62
N ILE A 254 11.20 26.56 5.53
CA ILE A 254 10.04 26.21 4.68
C ILE A 254 10.27 24.89 3.90
N GLY A 255 11.53 24.52 3.64
CA GLY A 255 11.96 23.26 3.05
C GLY A 255 11.80 22.11 4.05
N ARG A 256 10.55 21.67 4.21
CA ARG A 256 10.11 20.49 4.96
C ARG A 256 11.20 19.39 5.00
N GLY A 257 11.90 19.28 6.14
CA GLY A 257 13.00 18.33 6.31
C GLY A 257 12.60 16.87 6.10
N ASP A 258 11.30 16.54 6.17
CA ASP A 258 10.79 15.24 5.78
C ASP A 258 10.88 14.97 4.28
N ALA A 259 10.84 15.98 3.42
CA ALA A 259 11.01 15.78 1.98
C ALA A 259 12.42 15.26 1.66
N VAL A 260 13.45 15.77 2.35
CA VAL A 260 14.82 15.26 2.26
C VAL A 260 14.88 13.82 2.76
N THR A 261 14.30 13.55 3.93
CA THR A 261 14.26 12.19 4.51
C THR A 261 13.52 11.22 3.59
N LEU A 262 12.41 11.64 2.99
CA LEU A 262 11.63 10.86 2.02
C LEU A 262 12.44 10.55 0.76
N ALA A 263 13.15 11.53 0.20
CA ALA A 263 14.00 11.30 -0.97
C ALA A 263 15.11 10.29 -0.66
N ARG A 264 15.81 10.46 0.46
CA ARG A 264 16.86 9.53 0.93
C ARG A 264 16.30 8.13 1.20
N LEU A 265 15.12 8.06 1.80
CA LEU A 265 14.42 6.79 2.03
C LEU A 265 14.19 6.05 0.71
N ASN A 266 13.72 6.73 -0.33
CA ASN A 266 13.51 6.11 -1.64
C ASN A 266 14.84 5.67 -2.30
N VAL A 267 15.94 6.43 -2.15
CA VAL A 267 17.27 6.01 -2.62
C VAL A 267 17.74 4.75 -1.91
N SER A 268 17.71 4.74 -0.58
CA SER A 268 18.16 3.59 0.23
C SER A 268 17.28 2.37 -0.04
N TRP A 269 15.97 2.60 -0.17
CA TRP A 269 15.00 1.56 -0.51
C TRP A 269 15.29 0.94 -1.89
N LEU A 270 15.43 1.73 -2.95
CA LEU A 270 15.79 1.20 -4.28
C LEU A 270 17.14 0.47 -4.30
N SER A 271 18.05 0.84 -3.39
CA SER A 271 19.36 0.20 -3.26
C SER A 271 19.30 -1.07 -2.42
N GLY A 272 18.27 -1.22 -1.57
CA GLY A 272 18.05 -2.38 -0.70
C GLY A 272 17.45 -3.59 -1.39
N TYR A 273 16.79 -3.39 -2.53
CA TYR A 273 16.10 -4.45 -3.27
C TYR A 273 16.74 -4.66 -4.63
N ALA A 274 17.32 -5.84 -4.81
CA ALA A 274 17.67 -6.34 -6.14
C ALA A 274 16.76 -7.52 -6.46
N GLN A 275 16.02 -7.43 -7.56
CA GLN A 275 15.36 -8.59 -8.13
C GLN A 275 16.39 -9.35 -8.96
N GLN A 276 16.63 -10.62 -8.60
CA GLN A 276 17.52 -11.48 -9.36
C GLN A 276 16.87 -11.91 -10.68
N ALA A 277 17.68 -12.44 -11.60
CA ALA A 277 17.22 -12.89 -12.92
C ALA A 277 16.15 -14.00 -12.87
N ASP A 278 16.10 -14.75 -11.76
CA ASP A 278 15.09 -15.78 -11.51
C ASP A 278 13.79 -15.24 -10.87
N GLY A 279 13.74 -13.93 -10.61
CA GLY A 279 12.64 -13.22 -9.98
C GLY A 279 12.67 -13.24 -8.45
N THR A 280 13.69 -13.84 -7.82
CA THR A 280 13.83 -13.81 -6.36
C THR A 280 14.23 -12.42 -5.89
N LEU A 281 13.64 -12.00 -4.77
CA LEU A 281 13.98 -10.75 -4.11
C LEU A 281 15.13 -11.03 -3.14
N GLN A 282 16.23 -10.30 -3.30
CA GLN A 282 17.29 -10.27 -2.29
C GLN A 282 17.29 -8.93 -1.57
N ILE A 283 17.40 -9.00 -0.25
CA ILE A 283 17.56 -7.83 0.60
C ILE A 283 19.03 -7.64 0.91
N ASN A 284 19.53 -6.44 0.61
CA ASN A 284 20.74 -5.96 1.25
C ASN A 284 20.40 -5.48 2.66
N GLU A 285 20.79 -6.25 3.67
CA GLU A 285 20.47 -5.98 5.08
C GLU A 285 20.87 -4.56 5.52
N ARG A 286 22.05 -4.08 5.13
CA ARG A 286 22.51 -2.74 5.50
C ARG A 286 21.60 -1.65 4.94
N ASN A 287 21.25 -1.74 3.66
CA ASN A 287 20.36 -0.77 3.02
C ASN A 287 18.93 -0.88 3.58
N TRP A 288 18.48 -2.08 3.94
CA TRP A 288 17.20 -2.27 4.63
C TRP A 288 17.19 -1.59 6.01
N GLN A 289 18.23 -1.78 6.83
CA GLN A 289 18.37 -1.14 8.13
C GLN A 289 18.40 0.39 8.01
N GLU A 290 19.13 0.92 7.04
CA GLU A 290 19.16 2.36 6.76
C GLU A 290 17.77 2.87 6.33
N SER A 291 17.10 2.16 5.43
CA SER A 291 15.74 2.49 5.01
C SER A 291 14.78 2.48 6.20
N ASP A 292 14.85 1.48 7.09
CA ASP A 292 13.98 1.38 8.26
C ASP A 292 14.19 2.55 9.24
N GLN A 293 15.45 2.98 9.43
CA GLN A 293 15.80 4.17 10.20
C GLN A 293 15.27 5.45 9.55
N LEU A 294 15.41 5.60 8.23
CA LEU A 294 14.89 6.76 7.50
C LEU A 294 13.36 6.81 7.54
N ALA A 295 12.67 5.68 7.43
CA ALA A 295 11.23 5.59 7.58
C ALA A 295 10.76 5.95 8.99
N GLN A 296 11.49 5.53 10.03
CA GLN A 296 11.22 5.94 11.40
C GLN A 296 11.41 7.45 11.58
N ARG A 297 12.52 8.00 11.09
CA ARG A 297 12.82 9.44 11.17
C ARG A 297 11.76 10.28 10.45
N LEU A 298 11.30 9.80 9.28
CA LEU A 298 10.24 10.45 8.52
C LEU A 298 8.95 10.57 9.34
N PHE A 299 8.57 9.50 10.02
CA PHE A 299 7.40 9.49 10.91
C PHE A 299 7.57 10.47 12.07
N GLU A 300 8.74 10.47 12.73
CA GLU A 300 9.04 11.36 13.86
C GLU A 300 9.02 12.85 13.46
N GLN A 301 9.63 13.21 12.33
CA GLN A 301 9.61 14.58 11.81
C GLN A 301 8.19 15.05 11.54
N ARG A 302 7.38 14.23 10.88
CA ARG A 302 5.97 14.55 10.63
C ARG A 302 5.15 14.64 11.92
N LEU A 303 5.46 13.81 12.91
CA LEU A 303 4.79 13.85 14.22
C LEU A 303 5.09 15.15 14.96
N GLU A 304 6.32 15.66 14.85
CA GLU A 304 6.71 16.96 15.42
C GLU A 304 5.93 18.12 14.78
N TRP A 305 5.65 18.03 13.48
CA TRP A 305 4.94 19.07 12.72
C TRP A 305 3.43 18.98 12.75
N TYR A 306 2.88 17.81 13.08
CA TYR A 306 1.44 17.60 13.18
C TYR A 306 0.74 18.57 14.14
N PRO A 307 1.17 18.77 15.40
CA PRO A 307 0.53 19.73 16.30
C PRO A 307 0.70 21.19 15.85
N LYS A 308 1.67 21.48 14.97
CA LYS A 308 1.90 22.82 14.39
C LYS A 308 1.02 23.07 13.14
N GLY A 309 0.27 22.07 12.68
CA GLY A 309 -0.55 22.13 11.47
C GLY A 309 0.26 22.05 10.15
N THR A 310 1.57 21.81 10.23
CA THR A 310 2.45 21.74 9.05
C THR A 310 2.49 20.33 8.43
N ALA A 311 2.15 19.31 9.21
CA ALA A 311 1.88 17.96 8.72
C ALA A 311 0.43 17.57 9.01
N SER A 312 -0.16 16.80 8.11
CA SER A 312 -1.52 16.27 8.25
C SER A 312 -1.53 14.85 8.86
N LEU A 313 -2.71 14.39 9.28
CA LEU A 313 -2.87 13.00 9.71
C LEU A 313 -2.63 12.02 8.53
N ALA A 314 -2.96 12.44 7.31
CA ALA A 314 -2.58 11.73 6.09
C ALA A 314 -1.06 11.59 5.94
N ASP A 315 -0.28 12.66 6.17
CA ASP A 315 1.20 12.59 6.12
C ASP A 315 1.78 11.58 7.11
N LEU A 316 1.26 11.56 8.35
CA LEU A 316 1.67 10.59 9.36
C LEU A 316 1.33 9.16 8.93
N SER A 317 0.08 8.95 8.50
CA SER A 317 -0.42 7.63 8.07
C SER A 317 0.37 7.10 6.89
N ARG A 318 0.71 7.98 5.93
CA ARG A 318 1.57 7.71 4.79
C ARG A 318 2.95 7.21 5.21
N SER A 319 3.62 7.92 6.12
CA SER A 319 4.95 7.50 6.61
C SER A 319 4.93 6.17 7.36
N TRP A 320 3.86 5.89 8.10
CA TRP A 320 3.66 4.60 8.72
C TRP A 320 3.45 3.49 7.68
N GLN A 321 2.59 3.72 6.68
CA GLN A 321 2.33 2.74 5.62
C GLN A 321 3.57 2.40 4.81
N MET A 322 4.44 3.37 4.52
CA MET A 322 5.74 3.10 3.88
C MET A 322 6.48 2.00 4.63
N ARG A 323 6.66 2.19 5.94
CA ARG A 323 7.40 1.25 6.77
C ARG A 323 6.73 -0.13 6.83
N GLN A 324 5.39 -0.18 6.85
CA GLN A 324 4.64 -1.45 6.77
C GLN A 324 4.90 -2.16 5.43
N GLN A 325 4.83 -1.46 4.31
CA GLN A 325 5.15 -2.02 2.98
C GLN A 325 6.58 -2.55 2.96
N MET A 326 7.51 -1.82 3.57
CA MET A 326 8.90 -2.26 3.66
C MET A 326 9.06 -3.55 4.46
N HIS A 327 8.38 -3.66 5.60
CA HIS A 327 8.37 -4.87 6.43
C HIS A 327 7.73 -6.05 5.68
N GLN A 328 6.68 -5.79 4.91
CA GLN A 328 6.00 -6.81 4.11
C GLN A 328 6.90 -7.36 3.02
N ILE A 329 7.48 -6.49 2.18
CA ILE A 329 8.39 -6.90 1.10
C ILE A 329 9.60 -7.63 1.69
N ALA A 330 10.05 -7.21 2.88
CA ALA A 330 11.14 -7.89 3.55
C ALA A 330 10.80 -9.34 3.94
N ARG A 331 9.61 -9.55 4.50
CA ARG A 331 9.12 -10.90 4.82
C ARG A 331 8.92 -11.75 3.57
N GLU A 332 8.40 -11.17 2.48
CA GLU A 332 8.22 -11.85 1.19
C GLU A 332 9.55 -12.32 0.59
N ALA A 333 10.62 -11.55 0.80
CA ALA A 333 11.98 -11.92 0.43
C ALA A 333 12.66 -12.88 1.44
N GLY A 334 11.94 -13.33 2.47
CA GLY A 334 12.48 -14.24 3.50
C GLY A 334 13.39 -13.58 4.53
N TYR A 335 13.48 -12.25 4.57
CA TYR A 335 14.23 -11.51 5.59
C TYR A 335 13.41 -11.39 6.88
N GLU A 336 14.05 -11.73 8.00
CA GLU A 336 13.44 -11.60 9.32
C GLU A 336 13.54 -10.14 9.79
N VAL A 337 12.41 -9.44 9.82
CA VAL A 337 12.33 -8.07 10.34
C VAL A 337 12.64 -8.07 11.84
N PRO A 338 13.62 -7.29 12.32
CA PRO A 338 13.97 -7.22 13.73
C PRO A 338 12.77 -6.88 14.63
N ALA A 339 12.65 -7.58 15.76
CA ALA A 339 11.55 -7.39 16.72
C ALA A 339 11.41 -5.93 17.20
N ALA A 340 12.53 -5.24 17.46
CA ALA A 340 12.53 -3.83 17.85
C ALA A 340 11.90 -2.91 16.77
N SER A 341 12.10 -3.24 15.49
CA SER A 341 11.51 -2.51 14.37
C SER A 341 10.00 -2.74 14.31
N LEU A 342 9.54 -3.98 14.49
CA LEU A 342 8.12 -4.34 14.56
C LEU A 342 7.41 -3.67 15.75
N GLU A 343 8.02 -3.69 16.93
CA GLU A 343 7.49 -3.03 18.12
C GLU A 343 7.39 -1.52 17.93
N GLN A 344 8.43 -0.88 17.39
CA GLN A 344 8.40 0.56 17.13
C GLN A 344 7.32 0.91 16.11
N HIS A 345 7.17 0.11 15.05
CA HIS A 345 6.13 0.29 14.05
C HIS A 345 4.72 0.16 14.66
N GLN A 346 4.52 -0.78 15.59
CA GLN A 346 3.27 -0.90 16.34
C GLN A 346 3.03 0.30 17.28
N ARG A 347 4.06 0.80 17.96
CA ARG A 347 3.98 2.02 18.78
C ARG A 347 3.57 3.23 17.95
N ASN A 348 4.12 3.38 16.75
CA ASN A 348 3.77 4.46 15.83
C ASN A 348 2.28 4.39 15.43
N LEU A 349 1.72 3.19 15.22
CA LEU A 349 0.29 3.03 14.96
C LEU A 349 -0.58 3.46 16.15
N GLN A 350 -0.15 3.15 17.39
CA GLN A 350 -0.87 3.61 18.59
C GLN A 350 -0.81 5.13 18.74
N VAL A 351 0.32 5.77 18.39
CA VAL A 351 0.44 7.22 18.34
C VAL A 351 -0.53 7.80 17.29
N LEU A 352 -0.57 7.23 16.09
CA LEU A 352 -1.51 7.61 15.04
C LEU A 352 -2.96 7.51 15.51
N ALA A 353 -3.35 6.40 16.14
CA ALA A 353 -4.70 6.20 16.65
C ALA A 353 -5.08 7.26 17.69
N ARG A 354 -4.18 7.56 18.65
CA ARG A 354 -4.41 8.63 19.63
C ARG A 354 -4.52 10.01 18.99
N SER A 355 -3.69 10.31 18.00
CA SER A 355 -3.78 11.56 17.24
C SER A 355 -5.12 11.68 16.50
N ALA A 356 -5.60 10.59 15.91
CA ALA A 356 -6.90 10.54 15.26
C ALA A 356 -8.06 10.74 16.25
N ASP A 357 -8.00 10.10 17.43
CA ASP A 357 -9.03 10.22 18.47
C ASP A 357 -9.07 11.62 19.12
N ALA A 358 -7.97 12.38 19.04
CA ALA A 358 -7.93 13.77 19.49
C ALA A 358 -8.64 14.75 18.54
N VAL A 359 -8.95 14.34 17.30
CA VAL A 359 -9.63 15.19 16.31
C VAL A 359 -11.11 15.32 16.67
N ARG A 360 -11.52 16.55 17.02
CA ARG A 360 -12.91 16.85 17.41
C ARG A 360 -13.80 17.21 16.24
N ASP A 361 -13.28 17.93 15.25
CA ASP A 361 -14.04 18.32 14.04
C ASP A 361 -13.92 17.23 12.98
N LEU A 362 -14.98 16.45 12.81
CA LEU A 362 -15.06 15.36 11.84
C LEU A 362 -15.77 15.79 10.54
N ARG A 363 -15.51 16.99 10.05
CA ARG A 363 -16.04 17.46 8.75
C ARG A 363 -15.00 17.34 7.64
N GLY A 364 -15.47 16.96 6.45
CA GLY A 364 -14.64 16.93 5.24
C GLY A 364 -13.45 15.97 5.36
N ARG A 365 -12.25 16.44 4.98
CA ARG A 365 -11.00 15.65 5.00
C ARG A 365 -10.70 15.02 6.37
N ALA A 366 -10.94 15.76 7.45
CA ALA A 366 -10.62 15.29 8.81
C ALA A 366 -11.37 14.00 9.17
N ALA A 367 -12.64 13.87 8.77
CA ALA A 367 -13.38 12.61 8.94
C ALA A 367 -12.73 11.46 8.17
N ALA A 368 -12.41 11.67 6.89
CA ALA A 368 -11.80 10.64 6.06
C ALA A 368 -10.45 10.18 6.64
N ASP A 369 -9.58 11.10 7.05
CA ASP A 369 -8.27 10.77 7.62
C ASP A 369 -8.40 9.99 8.95
N VAL A 370 -9.34 10.38 9.82
CA VAL A 370 -9.61 9.66 11.09
C VAL A 370 -10.13 8.25 10.81
N ARG A 371 -11.07 8.09 9.87
CA ARG A 371 -11.57 6.77 9.46
C ARG A 371 -10.48 5.92 8.84
N TYR A 372 -9.57 6.53 8.10
CA TYR A 372 -8.43 5.85 7.50
C TYR A 372 -7.52 5.24 8.55
N VAL A 373 -7.13 6.01 9.58
CA VAL A 373 -6.34 5.49 10.71
C VAL A 373 -7.05 4.33 11.42
N ARG A 374 -8.38 4.38 11.55
CA ARG A 374 -9.18 3.28 12.13
C ARG A 374 -9.12 2.02 11.28
N VAL A 375 -9.22 2.14 9.95
CA VAL A 375 -9.06 1.00 9.03
C VAL A 375 -7.65 0.40 9.14
N LEU A 376 -6.60 1.23 9.16
CA LEU A 376 -5.23 0.75 9.35
C LEU A 376 -5.06 -0.01 10.68
N SER A 377 -5.66 0.51 11.75
CA SER A 377 -5.64 -0.12 13.07
C SER A 377 -6.35 -1.47 13.08
N ALA A 378 -7.53 -1.55 12.44
CA ALA A 378 -8.29 -2.79 12.33
C ALA A 378 -7.59 -3.84 11.45
N LEU A 379 -7.02 -3.41 10.32
CA LEU A 379 -6.20 -4.27 9.45
C LEU A 379 -4.99 -4.83 10.20
N LYS A 380 -4.29 -3.99 10.97
CA LYS A 380 -3.13 -4.43 11.76
C LYS A 380 -3.53 -5.42 12.85
N ALA A 381 -4.65 -5.17 13.54
CA ALA A 381 -5.15 -6.08 14.57
C ALA A 381 -5.52 -7.47 14.01
N ALA A 382 -5.93 -7.52 12.75
CA ALA A 382 -6.27 -8.75 12.03
C ALA A 382 -5.03 -9.49 11.47
N GLU A 383 -3.83 -8.89 11.49
CA GLU A 383 -2.62 -9.61 11.09
C GLU A 383 -2.33 -10.74 12.08
N PRO A 384 -1.97 -11.95 11.61
CA PRO A 384 -1.56 -13.01 12.50
C PRO A 384 -0.31 -12.55 13.25
N VAL A 385 -0.35 -12.62 14.58
CA VAL A 385 0.83 -12.36 15.41
C VAL A 385 1.88 -13.39 14.98
N PRO A 386 3.06 -12.95 14.47
CA PRO A 386 4.11 -13.88 14.11
C PRO A 386 4.39 -14.74 15.34
N GLY A 387 4.21 -16.05 15.19
CA GLY A 387 4.33 -16.98 16.30
C GLY A 387 5.66 -16.74 17.01
N THR A 388 5.63 -16.60 18.33
CA THR A 388 6.81 -16.76 19.18
C THR A 388 7.26 -18.21 19.06
N GLY A 389 7.79 -18.58 17.89
CA GLY A 389 8.43 -19.85 17.69
C GLY A 389 9.56 -19.90 18.69
N SER A 390 9.39 -20.73 19.74
CA SER A 390 10.50 -21.04 20.63
C SER A 390 11.66 -21.45 19.73
N ALA A 391 12.76 -20.72 19.79
CA ALA A 391 14.01 -21.16 19.21
C ALA A 391 14.32 -22.53 19.83
N ARG A 392 13.94 -23.61 19.15
CA ARG A 392 14.46 -24.94 19.43
C ARG A 392 15.90 -24.88 18.94
N ARG A 393 16.81 -24.71 19.89
CA ARG A 393 18.23 -25.02 19.74
C ARG A 393 18.40 -26.49 19.42
#